data_AF-A0A2G9RG92-F1
#
_entry.id   AF-A0A2G9RG92-F1
#
_cell.length_a   1.000
_cell.length_b   1.000
_cell.length_c   1.000
_cell.angle_alpha   90.00
_cell.angle_beta   90.00
_cell.angle_gamma   90.00
#
_symmetry.space_group_name_H-M   'P 1'
#
loop_
_entity.id
_entity.type
_entity.pdbx_description
1 polymer ?
#
loop_
_entity_poly.entity_id
_entity_poly.type
_entity_poly.pdbx_seq_one_letter_code
_entity_poly.pdbx_strand_id
1 'polypeptide(L)'
;MLQFVNEKEAAQHSALPIQSLSSTAEAAEKGTGEALSSVSFSLFRPLIFHQSPPTGLLKRFPGNIFLSSDGGFIGSKYKKVVYREYTDGQFTERKERCEEEEHLEILGPFIRAEVGDSILIVLKNKATHPHSIYGHGVQMGSYLVEPTQPGE
;
A
#
# COMPACT_ATOMS: atom_id res chain seq x y z
N MET A 1 -13.54 -3.30 2.85
CA MET A 1 -12.19 -3.01 3.40
C MET A 1 -11.19 -3.44 2.34
N LEU A 2 -10.50 -2.49 1.71
CA LEU A 2 -9.45 -2.81 0.74
C LEU A 2 -8.24 -3.34 1.53
N GLN A 3 -7.92 -4.63 1.37
CA GLN A 3 -6.70 -5.21 1.92
C GLN A 3 -5.56 -4.95 0.93
N PHE A 4 -4.61 -4.11 1.32
CA PHE A 4 -3.40 -3.89 0.55
C PHE A 4 -2.52 -5.15 0.64
N VAL A 5 -2.41 -5.87 -0.47
CA VAL A 5 -1.55 -7.05 -0.57
C VAL A 5 -0.10 -6.58 -0.71
N ASN A 6 0.69 -6.76 0.34
CA ASN A 6 2.15 -6.69 0.25
C ASN A 6 2.62 -8.10 -0.12
N GLU A 7 2.41 -8.49 -1.39
CA GLU A 7 2.69 -9.86 -1.82
C GLU A 7 4.20 -10.07 -1.85
N LYS A 8 4.65 -11.01 -1.02
CA LYS A 8 6.04 -11.46 -0.97
C LYS A 8 6.39 -12.11 -2.31
N GLU A 9 7.65 -11.96 -2.72
CA GLU A 9 8.31 -12.98 -3.53
C GLU A 9 8.14 -14.35 -2.86
N ALA A 10 7.27 -15.17 -3.43
CA ALA A 10 7.38 -16.62 -3.45
C ALA A 10 6.66 -17.07 -4.72
N ALA A 11 7.47 -17.53 -5.68
CA ALA A 11 7.01 -18.10 -6.94
C ALA A 11 5.91 -19.15 -6.71
N GLN A 12 4.73 -18.95 -7.29
CA GLN A 12 3.90 -19.98 -7.93
C GLN A 12 2.54 -19.40 -8.35
N HIS A 13 2.47 -18.75 -9.52
CA HIS A 13 1.25 -18.78 -10.33
C HIS A 13 1.66 -18.95 -11.79
N SER A 14 1.52 -20.19 -12.27
CA SER A 14 1.61 -20.56 -13.67
C SER A 14 0.34 -20.14 -14.41
N ALA A 15 0.47 -19.31 -15.45
CA ALA A 15 -0.42 -19.31 -16.62
C ALA A 15 0.23 -18.53 -17.78
N LEU A 16 -0.08 -18.97 -18.99
CA LEU A 16 0.63 -18.79 -20.27
C LEU A 16 0.38 -17.44 -20.97
N PRO A 17 1.15 -17.09 -22.03
CA PRO A 17 1.30 -15.71 -22.50
C PRO A 17 0.22 -15.31 -23.51
N ILE A 18 -0.25 -14.07 -23.48
CA ILE A 18 -0.97 -13.46 -24.60
C ILE A 18 -0.42 -12.05 -24.88
N GLN A 19 -0.32 -11.78 -26.17
CA GLN A 19 0.45 -10.78 -26.90
C GLN A 19 0.26 -9.32 -26.45
N SER A 20 1.33 -8.54 -26.56
CA SER A 20 1.31 -7.11 -26.32
C SER A 20 0.55 -6.38 -27.43
N LEU A 21 -0.30 -5.44 -27.02
CA LEU A 21 -0.68 -4.31 -27.85
C LEU A 21 -0.28 -3.05 -27.10
N SER A 22 0.74 -2.38 -27.66
CA SER A 22 1.13 -1.03 -27.30
C SER A 22 0.00 -0.05 -27.59
N SER A 23 -0.09 1.00 -26.76
CA SER A 23 -0.68 2.32 -27.03
C SER A 23 -1.96 2.65 -26.25
N THR A 24 -1.83 3.70 -25.43
CA THR A 24 -2.83 4.74 -25.11
C THR A 24 -4.23 4.25 -24.70
N ALA A 25 -4.48 4.15 -23.40
CA ALA A 25 -5.84 4.08 -22.88
C ALA A 25 -6.39 5.50 -22.67
N GLU A 26 -7.14 5.92 -23.67
CA GLU A 26 -8.09 7.02 -23.66
C GLU A 26 -9.06 6.91 -22.47
N ALA A 27 -9.31 8.03 -21.80
CA ALA A 27 -10.21 8.13 -20.66
C ALA A 27 -11.62 7.66 -21.06
N ALA A 28 -12.09 6.57 -20.44
CA ALA A 28 -13.48 6.14 -20.57
C ALA A 28 -14.37 7.08 -19.77
N GLU A 29 -14.86 8.14 -20.42
CA GLU A 29 -16.04 8.87 -19.94
C GLU A 29 -17.26 7.94 -20.08
N LYS A 30 -17.84 7.54 -18.95
CA LYS A 30 -19.18 6.96 -18.91
C LYS A 30 -19.98 7.65 -17.81
N GLY A 31 -21.11 8.21 -18.23
CA GLY A 31 -21.87 9.17 -17.45
C GLY A 31 -22.81 8.58 -16.41
N THR A 32 -23.56 9.52 -15.84
CA THR A 32 -24.65 9.41 -14.85
C THR A 32 -24.21 9.29 -13.39
N GLY A 33 -23.86 10.44 -12.80
CA GLY A 33 -24.03 10.69 -11.36
C GLY A 33 -23.18 9.89 -10.37
N GLU A 34 -22.17 9.15 -10.84
CA GLU A 34 -21.23 8.44 -9.97
C GLU A 34 -20.19 9.43 -9.40
N ALA A 35 -20.09 9.51 -8.07
CA ALA A 35 -19.04 10.29 -7.43
C ALA A 35 -17.69 9.59 -7.65
N LEU A 36 -16.86 10.14 -8.54
CA LEU A 36 -15.49 9.67 -8.73
C LEU A 36 -14.62 10.22 -7.60
N SER A 37 -14.31 9.35 -6.63
CA SER A 37 -13.32 9.65 -5.60
C SER A 37 -11.93 9.23 -6.08
N SER A 38 -11.00 10.18 -6.13
CA SER A 38 -9.59 9.90 -6.47
C SER A 38 -8.77 9.88 -5.20
N VAL A 39 -7.95 8.84 -5.01
CA VAL A 39 -7.02 8.78 -3.88
C VAL A 39 -5.62 8.44 -4.36
N SER A 40 -4.68 9.33 -4.05
CA SER A 40 -3.27 9.22 -4.44
C SER A 40 -2.46 8.58 -3.33
N PHE A 41 -1.77 7.48 -3.62
CA PHE A 41 -0.87 6.81 -2.66
C PHE A 41 0.55 6.68 -3.18
N SER A 42 1.51 6.84 -2.27
CA SER A 42 2.89 6.44 -2.56
C SER A 42 3.41 5.38 -1.60
N LEU A 43 4.21 4.47 -2.17
CA LEU A 43 5.00 3.48 -1.45
C LEU A 43 6.27 4.15 -0.94
N PHE A 44 6.28 4.54 0.34
CA PHE A 44 7.37 5.35 0.87
C PHE A 44 8.63 4.52 1.19
N ARG A 45 9.80 5.16 1.02
CA ARG A 45 11.15 4.69 1.39
C ARG A 45 11.21 4.21 2.85
N PRO A 46 12.20 3.36 3.23
CA PRO A 46 12.09 2.51 4.41
C PRO A 46 11.90 3.32 5.69
N LEU A 47 10.68 3.27 6.22
CA LEU A 47 10.39 3.72 7.56
C LEU A 47 10.87 2.62 8.51
N ILE A 48 11.71 2.98 9.49
CA ILE A 48 12.06 2.05 10.56
C ILE A 48 10.81 1.87 11.41
N PHE A 49 10.15 0.73 11.24
CA PHE A 49 8.98 0.39 12.04
C PHE A 49 9.43 -0.20 13.37
N HIS A 50 8.95 0.39 14.46
CA HIS A 50 9.18 -0.09 15.83
C HIS A 50 8.01 -1.01 16.23
N GLN A 51 8.29 -2.30 16.48
CA GLN A 51 7.26 -3.26 16.89
C GLN A 51 6.94 -3.26 18.39
N SER A 52 7.48 -2.32 19.18
CA SER A 52 7.25 -2.26 20.62
C SER A 52 7.03 -0.83 21.12
N PRO A 53 6.13 -0.62 22.09
CA PRO A 53 5.99 0.68 22.76
C PRO A 53 7.29 1.07 23.50
N PRO A 54 7.54 2.38 23.68
CA PRO A 54 8.75 2.87 24.35
C PRO A 54 8.64 2.62 25.86
N THR A 55 9.04 1.46 26.35
CA THR A 55 9.14 1.25 27.81
C THR A 55 10.23 0.25 28.16
N GLY A 56 11.16 0.65 29.03
CA GLY A 56 12.35 -0.11 29.45
C GLY A 56 12.11 -1.35 30.32
N LEU A 57 10.90 -1.92 30.31
CA LEU A 57 10.53 -3.12 31.07
C LEU A 57 10.69 -4.43 30.28
N LEU A 58 11.18 -4.38 29.04
CA LEU A 58 11.18 -5.51 28.10
C LEU A 58 12.05 -6.71 28.49
N LYS A 59 12.99 -6.57 29.42
CA LYS A 59 13.97 -7.65 29.69
C LYS A 59 13.38 -8.90 30.37
N ARG A 60 12.19 -8.79 31.00
CA ARG A 60 11.49 -9.92 31.68
C ARG A 60 10.32 -10.51 30.91
N PHE A 61 9.96 -9.97 29.75
CA PHE A 61 8.81 -10.47 28.99
C PHE A 61 9.20 -11.61 28.04
N PRO A 62 8.38 -12.67 27.93
CA PRO A 62 8.65 -13.77 27.00
C PRO A 62 8.72 -13.31 25.52
N GLY A 63 8.03 -12.21 25.17
CA GLY A 63 8.09 -11.61 23.83
C GLY A 63 9.41 -10.92 23.49
N ASN A 64 10.33 -10.74 24.43
CA ASN A 64 11.62 -10.07 24.20
C ASN A 64 12.49 -10.81 23.18
N ILE A 65 12.28 -12.11 22.99
CA ILE A 65 12.96 -12.90 21.95
C ILE A 65 12.74 -12.35 20.54
N PHE A 66 11.64 -11.63 20.29
CA PHE A 66 11.33 -11.01 19.00
C PHE A 66 11.80 -9.55 18.90
N LEU A 67 12.19 -8.94 20.02
CA LEU A 67 12.50 -7.52 20.12
C LEU A 67 14.00 -7.25 20.33
N SER A 68 14.71 -8.19 20.95
CA SER A 68 16.14 -8.07 21.20
C SER A 68 16.95 -8.23 19.90
N SER A 69 17.97 -7.38 19.75
CA SER A 69 18.98 -7.48 18.70
C SER A 69 20.23 -8.27 19.16
N ASP A 70 20.19 -8.89 20.34
CA ASP A 70 21.30 -9.69 20.86
C ASP A 70 21.52 -10.95 20.00
N GLY A 71 22.71 -11.54 20.04
CA GLY A 71 22.95 -12.84 19.40
C GLY A 71 22.81 -12.87 17.87
N GLY A 72 22.84 -11.71 17.20
CA GLY A 72 22.71 -11.61 15.75
C GLY A 72 21.27 -11.49 15.25
N PHE A 73 20.28 -11.33 16.14
CA PHE A 73 18.91 -11.03 15.75
C PHE A 73 18.74 -9.58 15.29
N ILE A 74 17.77 -9.33 14.41
CA ILE A 74 17.49 -8.00 13.83
C ILE A 74 16.92 -7.02 14.88
N GLY A 75 16.23 -7.54 15.90
CA GLY A 75 15.55 -6.76 16.93
C GLY A 75 14.19 -6.22 16.48
N SER A 76 13.70 -5.18 17.14
CA SER A 76 12.34 -4.65 16.94
C SER A 76 12.17 -3.68 15.76
N LYS A 77 13.25 -3.37 15.03
CA LYS A 77 13.32 -2.32 14.01
C LYS A 77 13.48 -2.91 12.61
N TYR A 78 12.47 -2.70 11.75
CA TYR A 78 12.44 -3.28 10.41
C TYR A 78 12.21 -2.21 9.33
N LYS A 79 12.90 -2.36 8.20
CA LYS A 79 12.59 -1.60 6.98
C LYS A 79 11.33 -2.17 6.36
N LYS A 80 10.32 -1.32 6.17
CA LYS A 80 9.05 -1.70 5.54
C LYS A 80 8.65 -0.70 4.46
N VAL A 81 7.90 -1.18 3.48
CA VAL A 81 7.23 -0.35 2.48
C VAL A 81 5.77 -0.19 2.91
N VAL A 82 5.27 1.05 2.93
CA VAL A 82 3.93 1.39 3.41
C VAL A 82 3.25 2.35 2.45
N TYR A 83 1.93 2.20 2.28
CA TYR A 83 1.11 3.14 1.51
C TYR A 83 0.82 4.38 2.35
N ARG A 84 1.00 5.56 1.73
CA ARG A 84 0.72 6.87 2.33
C ARG A 84 -0.04 7.75 1.35
N GLU A 85 -1.06 8.43 1.87
CA GLU A 85 -1.92 9.34 1.11
C GLU A 85 -1.23 10.67 0.85
N TYR A 86 -1.50 11.23 -0.32
CA TYR A 86 -1.08 12.56 -0.76
C TYR A 86 -2.30 13.42 -1.01
N THR A 87 -2.16 14.73 -0.79
CA THR A 87 -3.24 15.71 -1.01
C THR A 87 -3.46 15.98 -2.50
N ASP A 88 -2.47 15.65 -3.34
CA ASP A 88 -2.46 15.90 -4.78
C ASP A 88 -1.97 14.69 -5.59
N GLY A 89 -2.31 14.65 -6.89
CA GLY A 89 -1.87 13.61 -7.83
C GLY A 89 -0.43 13.77 -8.34
N GLN A 90 0.26 14.88 -8.01
CA GLN A 90 1.68 15.10 -8.32
C GLN A 90 2.60 14.53 -7.23
N PHE A 91 2.03 14.09 -6.12
CA PHE A 91 2.72 13.54 -4.95
C PHE A 91 3.67 14.56 -4.30
N THR A 92 3.25 15.82 -4.23
CA THR A 92 4.04 16.93 -3.69
C THR A 92 3.91 17.00 -2.17
N GLU A 93 2.67 16.99 -1.68
CA GLU A 93 2.37 17.12 -0.26
C GLU A 93 1.69 15.85 0.28
N ARG A 94 2.30 15.27 1.33
CA ARG A 94 1.74 14.11 2.02
C ARG A 94 0.61 14.57 2.94
N LYS A 95 -0.54 13.91 2.87
CA LYS A 95 -1.64 14.16 3.80
C LYS A 95 -1.22 13.72 5.21
N GLU A 96 -1.26 14.65 6.14
CA GLU A 96 -1.02 14.37 7.55
C GLU A 96 -2.18 13.55 8.13
N ARG A 97 -1.86 12.58 8.99
CA ARG A 97 -2.87 11.82 9.71
C ARG A 97 -3.37 12.65 10.88
N CYS A 98 -4.68 12.67 11.06
CA CYS A 98 -5.27 13.25 12.27
C CYS A 98 -5.13 12.29 13.47
N GLU A 99 -5.44 12.78 14.67
CA GLU A 99 -5.41 11.99 15.91
C GLU A 99 -6.27 10.72 15.80
N GLU A 100 -7.42 10.81 15.12
CA GLU A 100 -8.31 9.67 14.88
C GLU A 100 -7.66 8.58 14.01
N GLU A 101 -6.66 8.92 13.20
CA GLU A 101 -5.95 8.00 12.29
C GLU A 101 -4.59 7.54 12.82
N GLU A 102 -4.17 8.01 14.01
CA GLU A 102 -2.89 7.68 14.62
C GLU A 102 -2.73 6.15 14.77
N HIS A 103 -3.80 5.49 15.18
CA HIS A 103 -3.89 4.04 15.36
C HIS A 103 -3.63 3.21 14.08
N LEU A 104 -3.68 3.82 12.90
CA LEU A 104 -3.43 3.10 11.65
C LEU A 104 -1.96 2.73 11.48
N GLU A 105 -1.02 3.48 12.07
CA GLU A 105 0.42 3.17 12.07
C GLU A 105 0.95 2.61 10.73
N ILE A 106 1.18 1.30 10.63
CA ILE A 106 1.68 0.59 9.44
C ILE A 106 0.64 0.46 8.31
N LEU A 107 -0.64 0.44 8.65
CA LEU A 107 -1.72 0.31 7.70
C LEU A 107 -1.69 1.47 6.70
N GLY A 108 -2.26 1.20 5.53
CA GLY A 108 -2.52 2.22 4.53
C GLY A 108 -3.55 3.26 5.03
N PRO A 109 -3.81 4.27 4.21
CA PRO A 109 -4.89 5.22 4.46
C PRO A 109 -6.26 4.57 4.34
N PHE A 110 -7.25 5.20 4.97
CA PHE A 110 -8.60 4.68 5.04
C PHE A 110 -9.41 5.07 3.81
N ILE A 111 -9.81 4.09 3.00
CA ILE A 111 -10.61 4.32 1.78
C ILE A 111 -12.07 3.94 2.06
N ARG A 112 -12.99 4.89 1.85
CA ARG A 112 -14.45 4.72 1.97
C ARG A 112 -15.11 5.00 0.63
N ALA A 113 -16.15 4.23 0.35
CA ALA A 113 -17.04 4.40 -0.78
C ALA A 113 -18.39 3.77 -0.46
N GLU A 114 -19.44 4.25 -1.09
CA GLU A 114 -20.79 3.70 -1.04
C GLU A 114 -21.03 2.72 -2.20
N VAL A 115 -22.15 1.99 -2.14
CA VAL A 115 -22.53 1.09 -3.23
C VAL A 115 -22.92 1.91 -4.45
N GLY A 116 -22.23 1.69 -5.56
CA GLY A 116 -22.39 2.46 -6.80
C GLY A 116 -21.31 3.51 -7.02
N ASP A 117 -20.43 3.73 -6.04
CA ASP A 117 -19.27 4.61 -6.23
C ASP A 117 -18.17 3.92 -7.04
N SER A 118 -17.48 4.74 -7.84
CA SER A 118 -16.28 4.38 -8.57
C SER A 118 -15.07 5.07 -7.91
N ILE A 119 -14.05 4.28 -7.54
CA ILE A 119 -12.83 4.79 -6.89
C ILE A 119 -11.67 4.73 -7.87
N LEU A 120 -11.05 5.88 -8.13
CA LEU A 120 -9.79 5.96 -8.86
C LEU A 120 -8.63 5.96 -7.86
N ILE A 121 -7.75 4.96 -7.95
CA ILE A 121 -6.52 4.92 -7.16
C ILE A 121 -5.35 5.32 -8.05
N VAL A 122 -4.65 6.39 -7.69
CA VAL A 122 -3.41 6.82 -8.36
C VAL A 122 -2.23 6.37 -7.51
N LEU A 123 -1.44 5.43 -8.01
CA LEU A 123 -0.30 4.86 -7.29
C LEU A 123 1.02 5.39 -7.84
N LYS A 124 1.91 5.86 -6.96
CA LYS A 124 3.31 6.15 -7.28
C LYS A 124 4.26 5.28 -6.48
N ASN A 125 5.06 4.47 -7.15
CA ASN A 125 5.96 3.54 -6.49
C ASN A 125 7.33 4.17 -6.23
N LYS A 126 7.56 4.65 -4.99
CA LYS A 126 8.88 5.16 -4.54
C LYS A 126 9.72 4.09 -3.81
N ALA A 127 9.28 2.82 -3.86
CA ALA A 127 10.04 1.70 -3.31
C ALA A 127 11.08 1.18 -4.32
N THR A 128 11.77 0.10 -3.95
CA THR A 128 12.85 -0.48 -4.77
C THR A 128 12.40 -1.69 -5.60
N HIS A 129 11.18 -2.17 -5.39
CA HIS A 129 10.62 -3.35 -6.08
C HIS A 129 9.29 -2.99 -6.73
N PRO A 130 8.86 -3.71 -7.78
CA PRO A 130 7.52 -3.55 -8.35
C PRO A 130 6.44 -3.85 -7.31
N HIS A 131 5.36 -3.05 -7.31
CA HIS A 131 4.25 -3.19 -6.38
C HIS A 131 2.92 -2.84 -7.06
N SER A 132 1.84 -3.47 -6.61
CA SER A 132 0.47 -3.23 -7.11
C SER A 132 -0.50 -3.00 -5.95
N ILE A 133 -1.76 -2.71 -6.26
CA ILE A 133 -2.87 -2.64 -5.29
C ILE A 133 -4.02 -3.47 -5.82
N TYR A 134 -4.57 -4.34 -4.97
CA TYR A 134 -5.75 -5.14 -5.28
C TYR A 134 -6.83 -4.96 -4.22
N GLY A 135 -8.05 -4.70 -4.67
CA GLY A 135 -9.20 -4.52 -3.80
C GLY A 135 -10.00 -5.79 -3.62
N HIS A 136 -10.21 -6.19 -2.36
CA HIS A 136 -11.11 -7.30 -2.05
C HIS A 136 -12.56 -6.81 -1.97
N GLY A 137 -13.48 -7.53 -2.59
CA GLY A 137 -14.92 -7.21 -2.55
C GLY A 137 -15.33 -5.98 -3.37
N VAL A 138 -14.49 -5.56 -4.32
CA VAL A 138 -14.80 -4.50 -5.28
C VAL A 138 -14.68 -5.03 -6.71
N GLN A 139 -15.43 -4.45 -7.63
CA GLN A 139 -15.28 -4.73 -9.05
C GLN A 139 -14.11 -3.92 -9.61
N MET A 140 -13.10 -4.61 -10.13
CA MET A 140 -11.98 -3.96 -10.82
C MET A 140 -12.32 -3.77 -12.29
N GLY A 141 -11.90 -2.64 -12.88
CA GLY A 141 -12.10 -2.36 -14.32
C GLY A 141 -11.36 -3.35 -15.23
N SER A 142 -10.28 -3.95 -14.73
CA SER A 142 -9.52 -5.01 -15.38
C SER A 142 -9.27 -6.18 -14.41
N TYR A 143 -9.25 -7.41 -14.94
CA TYR A 143 -8.86 -8.59 -14.17
C TYR A 143 -7.34 -8.69 -13.97
N LEU A 144 -6.57 -8.07 -14.87
CA LEU A 144 -5.12 -7.97 -14.75
C LEU A 144 -4.76 -6.68 -14.01
N VAL A 145 -4.04 -6.83 -12.91
CA VAL A 145 -3.44 -5.73 -12.16
C VAL A 145 -1.94 -5.77 -12.40
N GLU A 146 -1.47 -4.90 -13.28
CA GLU A 146 -0.05 -4.79 -13.59
C GLU A 146 0.71 -4.15 -12.42
N PRO A 147 1.88 -4.68 -12.03
CA PRO A 147 2.74 -4.04 -11.03
C PRO A 147 3.31 -2.71 -11.53
N THR A 148 3.18 -1.67 -10.72
CA THR A 148 3.83 -0.38 -10.94
C THR A 148 5.32 -0.50 -10.65
N GLN A 149 6.17 -0.11 -11.61
CA GLN A 149 7.62 -0.23 -11.51
C GLN A 149 8.22 0.82 -10.55
N PRO A 150 9.41 0.58 -9.98
CA PRO A 150 10.09 1.60 -9.18
C PRO A 150 10.30 2.92 -9.93
N GLY A 151 9.80 4.03 -9.37
CA GLY A 151 9.93 5.38 -9.91
C GLY A 151 8.76 5.85 -10.78
N GLU A 152 7.84 4.94 -11.12
CA GLU A 152 6.60 5.21 -11.87
C GLU A 152 5.53 5.83 -10.95
#